data_AF-V9LKJ3-F1
#
_entry.id   AF-V9LKJ3-F1
#
_cell.length_a   1.000
_cell.length_b   1.000
_cell.length_c   1.000
_cell.angle_alpha   90.00
_cell.angle_beta   90.00
_cell.angle_gamma   90.00
#
_symmetry.space_group_name_H-M   'P 1'
#
loop_
_entity.id
_entity.type
_entity.pdbx_description
1 polymer ?
#
loop_
_entity_poly.entity_id
_entity_poly.type
_entity_poly.pdbx_seq_one_letter_code
_entity_poly.pdbx_strand_id
1 'polypeptide(L)'
;FPLFREYLMSNGPVSVSKESVSHVLSKDGGGNVSIIVLGGAKEALEAHPGTFTLCIRQRKGFVKMALTHGANLVPVFSFGENDLYKQINNPKGSWLRTIQDAIYDSTGVALPLIYARGIFQHYFGIMPYRKLIYTVVGRPIPVQQTLNPTSEQIEELHQTYLEELKKLFNEHKG
;
A
#
# COMPACT_ATOMS: atom_id res chain seq x y z
N PHE A 1 5.21 10.64 -21.12
CA PHE A 1 3.94 11.31 -20.77
C PHE A 1 4.22 12.63 -20.05
N PRO A 2 4.41 13.74 -20.77
CA PRO A 2 4.83 15.03 -20.19
C PRO A 2 3.71 15.86 -19.54
N LEU A 3 2.47 15.35 -19.47
CA LEU A 3 1.33 16.02 -18.79
C LEU A 3 0.72 15.18 -17.65
N PHE A 4 1.18 13.93 -17.50
CA PHE A 4 0.63 13.02 -16.51
C PHE A 4 1.03 13.42 -15.09
N ARG A 5 2.25 13.95 -14.93
CA ARG A 5 2.74 14.46 -13.65
C ARG A 5 1.93 15.67 -13.20
N GLU A 6 1.71 16.65 -14.07
CA GLU A 6 0.97 17.87 -13.78
C GLU A 6 -0.49 17.54 -13.43
N TYR A 7 -1.11 16.62 -14.17
CA TYR A 7 -2.45 16.10 -13.87
C TYR A 7 -2.51 15.43 -12.49
N LEU A 8 -1.56 14.54 -12.17
CA LEU A 8 -1.50 13.92 -10.84
C LEU A 8 -1.29 14.96 -9.75
N MET A 9 -0.33 15.87 -9.92
CA MET A 9 0.00 16.92 -8.93
C MET A 9 -1.15 17.91 -8.72
N SER A 10 -2.03 18.12 -9.70
CA SER A 10 -3.22 18.96 -9.55
C SER A 10 -4.22 18.43 -8.50
N ASN A 11 -4.12 17.14 -8.15
CA ASN A 11 -4.96 16.48 -7.15
C ASN A 11 -4.32 16.46 -5.74
N GLY A 12 -3.23 17.22 -5.54
CA GLY A 12 -2.56 17.37 -4.24
C GLY A 12 -1.75 16.17 -3.71
N PRO A 13 -1.27 15.18 -4.50
CA PRO A 13 -0.36 14.19 -3.97
C PRO A 13 0.95 14.86 -3.53
N VAL A 14 1.42 14.46 -2.35
CA VAL A 14 2.72 14.86 -1.81
C VAL A 14 3.65 13.66 -1.76
N SER A 15 4.95 13.91 -1.67
CA SER A 15 5.91 12.85 -1.41
C SER A 15 5.55 12.12 -0.10
N VAL A 16 5.82 10.82 -0.02
CA VAL A 16 5.66 10.03 1.22
C VAL A 16 6.85 10.21 2.17
N SER A 17 7.70 11.22 1.95
CA SER A 17 8.81 11.54 2.84
C SER A 17 8.31 11.95 4.23
N LYS A 18 9.15 11.75 5.24
CA LYS A 18 8.84 12.12 6.62
C LYS A 18 8.43 13.59 6.72
N GLU A 19 9.15 14.46 6.04
CA GLU A 19 8.96 15.91 6.05
C GLU A 19 7.62 16.29 5.42
N SER A 20 7.25 15.63 4.33
CA SER A 20 6.00 15.89 3.61
C SER A 20 4.79 15.43 4.42
N VAL A 21 4.85 14.22 5.00
CA VAL A 21 3.81 13.72 5.91
C VAL A 21 3.72 14.62 7.15
N SER A 22 4.86 15.02 7.72
CA SER A 22 4.91 15.92 8.87
C SER A 22 4.23 17.25 8.56
N HIS A 23 4.54 17.84 7.40
CA HIS A 23 3.94 19.09 6.94
C HIS A 23 2.42 19.00 6.77
N VAL A 24 1.91 17.88 6.23
CA VAL A 24 0.45 17.67 6.09
C VAL A 24 -0.21 17.55 7.46
N LEU A 25 0.41 16.82 8.40
CA LEU A 25 -0.16 16.54 9.71
C LEU A 25 0.02 17.69 10.72
N SER A 26 0.94 18.64 10.48
CA SER A 26 1.24 19.75 11.39
C SER A 26 0.55 21.06 11.05
N LYS A 27 -0.36 21.09 10.07
CA LYS A 27 -1.10 22.31 9.70
C LYS A 27 -2.08 22.72 10.79
N ASP A 28 -1.99 24.00 11.18
CA ASP A 28 -2.89 24.62 12.15
C ASP A 28 -4.35 24.59 11.67
N GLY A 29 -5.28 24.33 12.60
CA GLY A 29 -6.72 24.22 12.32
C GLY A 29 -7.24 22.79 12.12
N GLY A 30 -6.36 21.79 12.01
CA GLY A 30 -6.76 20.38 11.85
C GLY A 30 -7.44 20.08 10.51
N GLY A 31 -8.14 18.94 10.42
CA GLY A 31 -8.91 18.54 9.23
C GLY A 31 -8.07 18.01 8.05
N ASN A 32 -6.77 17.83 8.23
CA ASN A 32 -5.89 17.28 7.21
C ASN A 32 -5.79 15.75 7.33
N VAL A 33 -5.74 15.07 6.19
CA VAL A 33 -5.59 13.61 6.10
C VAL A 33 -4.42 13.30 5.20
N SER A 34 -3.55 12.40 5.65
CA SER A 34 -2.48 11.84 4.82
C SER A 34 -2.84 10.38 4.48
N ILE A 35 -2.99 10.09 3.19
CA ILE A 35 -3.27 8.74 2.70
C ILE A 35 -1.95 8.12 2.24
N ILE A 36 -1.55 7.04 2.89
CA ILE A 36 -0.31 6.33 2.57
C ILE A 36 -0.67 4.94 2.05
N VAL A 37 -0.29 4.66 0.81
CA VAL A 37 -0.34 3.30 0.27
C VAL A 37 0.82 2.53 0.89
N LEU A 38 0.51 1.66 1.86
CA LEU A 38 1.52 0.90 2.57
C LEU A 38 2.17 -0.17 1.72
N GLY A 39 1.51 -0.62 0.64
CA GLY A 39 2.04 -1.56 -0.34
C GLY A 39 3.29 -1.02 -1.04
N GLY A 40 4.11 -1.90 -1.62
CA GLY A 40 5.30 -1.46 -2.33
C GLY A 40 5.81 -2.51 -3.31
N ALA A 41 6.94 -2.22 -3.95
CA ALA A 41 7.52 -3.04 -5.01
C ALA A 41 7.52 -4.55 -4.71
N LYS A 42 7.97 -4.97 -3.51
CA LYS A 42 7.98 -6.39 -3.11
C LYS A 42 6.59 -7.05 -3.12
N GLU A 43 5.55 -6.30 -2.76
CA GLU A 43 4.18 -6.77 -2.75
C GLU A 43 3.66 -7.05 -4.17
N ALA A 44 4.10 -6.27 -5.15
CA ALA A 44 3.73 -6.45 -6.54
C ALA A 44 4.20 -7.81 -7.11
N LEU A 45 5.30 -8.38 -6.59
CA LEU A 45 5.78 -9.71 -6.97
C LEU A 45 4.94 -10.86 -6.36
N GLU A 46 4.07 -10.56 -5.39
CA GLU A 46 3.16 -11.54 -4.76
C GLU A 46 1.70 -11.36 -5.24
N ALA A 47 1.44 -10.37 -6.09
CA ALA A 47 0.13 -10.02 -6.59
C ALA A 47 -0.33 -11.03 -7.66
N HIS A 48 -1.07 -12.05 -7.21
CA HIS A 48 -1.72 -13.04 -8.06
C HIS A 48 -3.24 -12.98 -7.84
N PRO A 49 -4.05 -13.27 -8.88
CA PRO A 49 -5.50 -13.34 -8.73
C PRO A 49 -5.91 -14.27 -7.58
N GLY A 50 -6.86 -13.80 -6.75
CA GLY A 50 -7.33 -14.52 -5.56
C GLY A 50 -6.35 -14.59 -4.37
N THR A 51 -5.19 -13.94 -4.42
CA THR A 51 -4.27 -13.85 -3.27
C THR A 51 -4.34 -12.48 -2.60
N PHE A 52 -4.01 -12.42 -1.30
CA PHE A 52 -3.96 -11.19 -0.51
C PHE A 52 -2.71 -11.18 0.38
N THR A 53 -1.54 -11.03 -0.24
CA THR A 53 -0.26 -10.98 0.49
C THR A 53 0.15 -9.54 0.74
N LEU A 54 0.13 -9.11 2.01
CA LEU A 54 0.55 -7.76 2.40
C LEU A 54 1.95 -7.75 3.03
N CYS A 55 2.82 -6.84 2.57
CA CYS A 55 4.19 -6.66 3.06
C CYS A 55 4.31 -5.53 4.11
N ILE A 56 3.42 -5.52 5.11
CA ILE A 56 3.27 -4.39 6.06
C ILE A 56 3.96 -4.59 7.42
N ARG A 57 4.38 -5.81 7.78
CA ARG A 57 4.92 -6.12 9.12
C ARG A 57 6.18 -5.32 9.48
N GLN A 58 7.03 -5.01 8.50
CA GLN A 58 8.28 -4.27 8.72
C GLN A 58 8.09 -2.74 8.55
N ARG A 59 6.92 -2.30 8.05
CA ARG A 59 6.67 -0.89 7.74
C ARG A 59 6.05 -0.20 8.95
N LYS A 60 6.88 0.44 9.77
CA LYS A 60 6.48 1.10 11.03
C LYS A 60 6.60 2.64 10.99
N GLY A 61 7.11 3.19 9.89
CA GLY A 61 7.34 4.63 9.74
C GLY A 61 6.04 5.46 9.85
N PHE A 62 4.93 4.97 9.27
CA PHE A 62 3.65 5.67 9.35
C PHE A 62 3.09 5.71 10.78
N VAL A 63 3.31 4.65 11.57
CA VAL A 63 2.92 4.58 12.98
C VAL A 63 3.72 5.59 13.81
N LYS A 64 5.03 5.67 13.56
CA LYS A 64 5.88 6.69 14.17
C LYS A 64 5.38 8.10 13.86
N MET A 65 5.01 8.38 12.61
CA MET A 65 4.45 9.68 12.23
C MET A 65 3.11 9.96 12.92
N ALA A 66 2.23 8.97 12.99
CA ALA A 66 0.95 9.10 13.70
C ALA A 66 1.16 9.44 15.18
N LEU A 67 2.07 8.75 15.87
CA LEU A 67 2.42 9.05 17.27
C LEU A 67 3.00 10.46 17.43
N THR A 68 3.97 10.85 16.59
CA THR A 68 4.60 12.17 16.68
C THR A 68 3.61 13.32 16.50
N HIS A 69 2.59 13.15 15.66
CA HIS A 69 1.62 14.18 15.32
C HIS A 69 0.25 14.02 16.00
N GLY A 70 0.02 12.95 16.77
CA GLY A 70 -1.30 12.65 17.35
C GLY A 70 -2.37 12.36 16.30
N ALA A 71 -1.97 11.85 15.14
CA ALA A 71 -2.90 11.57 14.04
C ALA A 71 -3.51 10.18 14.20
N ASN A 72 -4.84 10.10 14.20
CA ASN A 72 -5.56 8.83 14.25
C ASN A 72 -5.21 7.96 13.04
N LEU A 73 -5.04 6.66 13.25
CA LEU A 73 -4.80 5.70 12.18
C LEU A 73 -6.12 5.11 11.71
N VAL A 74 -6.37 5.09 10.40
CA VAL A 74 -7.57 4.46 9.83
C VAL A 74 -7.12 3.29 8.95
N PRO A 75 -7.45 2.04 9.30
CA PRO A 75 -7.15 0.89 8.45
C PRO A 75 -8.08 0.91 7.23
N VAL A 76 -7.50 0.75 6.04
CA VAL A 76 -8.21 0.75 4.75
C VAL A 76 -7.69 -0.43 3.94
N PHE A 77 -8.59 -1.16 3.30
CA PHE A 77 -8.23 -2.30 2.44
C PHE A 77 -9.07 -2.29 1.17
N SER A 78 -8.44 -2.57 0.03
CA SER A 78 -9.09 -2.66 -1.28
C SER A 78 -9.08 -4.09 -1.79
N PHE A 79 -10.25 -4.64 -2.10
CA PHE A 79 -10.41 -5.96 -2.68
C PHE A 79 -10.49 -5.89 -4.21
N GLY A 80 -10.12 -6.98 -4.88
CA GLY A 80 -10.20 -7.12 -6.35
C GLY A 80 -9.04 -6.50 -7.13
N GLU A 81 -8.12 -5.77 -6.47
CA GLU A 81 -6.96 -5.15 -7.14
C GLU A 81 -6.06 -6.20 -7.83
N ASN A 82 -5.83 -7.34 -7.17
CA ASN A 82 -5.01 -8.42 -7.70
C ASN A 82 -5.67 -9.18 -8.87
N ASP A 83 -6.97 -9.01 -9.11
CA ASP A 83 -7.68 -9.67 -10.21
C ASP A 83 -7.67 -8.85 -11.51
N LEU A 84 -7.18 -7.61 -11.46
CA LEU A 84 -7.07 -6.72 -12.62
C LEU A 84 -6.03 -7.20 -13.64
N TYR A 85 -5.00 -7.90 -13.16
CA TYR A 85 -3.89 -8.40 -13.96
C TYR A 85 -3.58 -9.84 -13.60
N LYS A 86 -3.20 -10.64 -14.60
CA LYS A 86 -2.59 -11.94 -14.36
C LYS A 86 -1.09 -11.75 -14.31
N GLN A 87 -0.44 -12.33 -13.32
CA GLN A 87 1.01 -12.40 -13.23
C GLN A 87 1.49 -13.80 -13.65
N ILE A 88 2.58 -13.87 -14.40
CA ILE A 88 3.25 -15.15 -14.70
C ILE A 88 3.68 -15.79 -13.39
N ASN A 89 3.42 -17.09 -13.23
CA ASN A 89 3.80 -17.83 -12.03
C ASN A 89 5.30 -17.73 -11.76
N ASN A 90 5.65 -17.20 -10.60
CA ASN A 90 7.00 -16.98 -10.11
C ASN A 90 7.15 -17.49 -8.66
N PRO A 91 6.88 -18.79 -8.40
CA PRO A 91 7.00 -19.32 -7.04
C PRO A 91 8.42 -19.15 -6.50
N LYS A 92 8.55 -19.00 -5.18
CA LYS A 92 9.86 -18.88 -4.51
C LYS A 92 10.72 -20.10 -4.84
N GLY A 93 11.97 -19.84 -5.23
CA GLY A 93 12.92 -20.86 -5.70
C GLY A 93 12.87 -21.14 -7.20
N SER A 94 11.90 -20.59 -7.94
CA SER A 94 11.95 -20.63 -9.41
C SER A 94 13.06 -19.71 -9.96
N TRP A 95 13.62 -20.07 -11.11
CA TRP A 95 14.63 -19.24 -11.79
C TRP A 95 14.14 -17.81 -12.05
N LEU A 96 12.89 -17.65 -12.49
CA LEU A 96 12.27 -16.34 -12.68
C LEU A 96 12.28 -15.53 -11.38
N ARG A 97 11.86 -16.15 -10.27
CA ARG A 97 11.81 -15.46 -8.99
C ARG A 97 13.19 -15.10 -8.47
N THR A 98 14.19 -15.96 -8.64
CA THR A 98 15.59 -15.68 -8.27
C THR A 98 16.12 -14.45 -8.99
N ILE A 99 15.83 -14.28 -10.28
CA ILE A 99 16.23 -13.08 -11.03
C ILE A 99 15.49 -11.84 -10.54
N GLN A 100 14.17 -11.95 -10.33
CA GLN A 100 13.36 -10.83 -9.83
C GLN A 100 13.85 -10.35 -8.45
N ASP A 101 14.13 -11.28 -7.54
CA ASP A 101 14.64 -10.97 -6.20
C ASP A 101 16.05 -10.34 -6.29
N ALA A 102 16.95 -10.86 -7.14
CA ALA A 102 18.29 -10.27 -7.33
C ALA A 102 18.24 -8.82 -7.88
N ILE A 103 17.35 -8.55 -8.85
CA ILE A 103 17.14 -7.19 -9.36
C ILE A 103 16.57 -6.29 -8.26
N TYR A 104 15.57 -6.77 -7.51
CA TYR A 104 14.96 -6.03 -6.42
C TYR A 104 15.97 -5.71 -5.31
N ASP A 105 16.79 -6.67 -4.89
CA ASP A 105 17.78 -6.48 -3.83
C ASP A 105 18.88 -5.49 -4.26
N SER A 106 19.22 -5.45 -5.56
CA SER A 106 20.22 -4.51 -6.09
C SER A 106 19.66 -3.10 -6.37
N THR A 107 18.38 -2.96 -6.73
CA THR A 107 17.83 -1.70 -7.29
C THR A 107 16.63 -1.13 -6.53
N GLY A 108 15.97 -1.94 -5.69
CA GLY A 108 14.68 -1.63 -5.07
C GLY A 108 13.47 -1.71 -6.02
N VAL A 109 13.68 -2.04 -7.29
CA VAL A 109 12.63 -2.12 -8.32
C VAL A 109 12.09 -3.54 -8.43
N ALA A 110 10.77 -3.68 -8.37
CA ALA A 110 10.10 -4.94 -8.66
C ALA A 110 9.54 -4.94 -10.08
N LEU A 111 9.79 -6.01 -10.82
CA LEU A 111 9.34 -6.19 -12.21
C LEU A 111 8.44 -7.42 -12.31
N PRO A 112 7.16 -7.33 -11.91
CA PRO A 112 6.22 -8.41 -12.11
C PRO A 112 5.90 -8.55 -13.60
N LEU A 113 5.94 -9.77 -14.12
CA LEU A 113 5.55 -10.06 -15.50
C LEU A 113 4.03 -10.21 -15.56
N ILE A 114 3.34 -9.09 -15.81
CA ILE A 114 1.89 -9.02 -15.84
C ILE A 114 1.33 -8.97 -17.26
N TYR A 115 0.14 -9.54 -17.43
CA TYR A 115 -0.66 -9.42 -18.64
C TYR A 115 -2.14 -9.36 -18.28
N ALA A 116 -2.90 -8.66 -19.11
CA ALA A 116 -4.33 -8.53 -19.01
C ALA A 116 -4.95 -8.53 -20.42
N ARG A 117 -5.94 -7.66 -20.68
CA ARG A 117 -6.59 -7.57 -22.00
C ARG A 117 -5.90 -6.55 -22.90
N GLY A 118 -6.13 -6.68 -24.21
CA GLY A 118 -5.81 -5.63 -25.17
C GLY A 118 -6.84 -4.49 -25.14
N ILE A 119 -6.56 -3.43 -25.89
CA ILE A 119 -7.50 -2.31 -26.08
C ILE A 119 -8.71 -2.77 -26.90
N PHE A 120 -8.46 -3.58 -27.95
CA PHE A 120 -9.48 -4.05 -28.90
C PHE A 120 -9.78 -5.56 -28.81
N GLN A 121 -9.05 -6.31 -27.99
CA GLN A 121 -9.25 -7.75 -27.80
C GLN A 121 -9.08 -8.15 -26.32
N HIS A 122 -9.59 -9.32 -25.96
CA HIS A 122 -9.66 -9.79 -24.57
C HIS A 122 -8.60 -10.83 -24.18
N TYR A 123 -7.72 -11.22 -25.11
CA TYR A 123 -6.79 -12.33 -24.96
C TYR A 123 -5.42 -11.94 -24.39
N PHE A 124 -4.87 -10.75 -24.71
CA PHE A 124 -3.53 -10.35 -24.24
C PHE A 124 -3.25 -8.84 -24.32
N GLY A 125 -2.71 -8.22 -23.28
CA GLY A 125 -2.28 -6.81 -23.32
C GLY A 125 -2.01 -6.22 -21.94
N ILE A 126 -1.99 -4.88 -21.84
CA ILE A 126 -1.68 -4.15 -20.60
C ILE A 126 -2.90 -3.44 -19.99
N MET A 127 -4.07 -3.55 -20.61
CA MET A 127 -5.29 -2.92 -20.12
C MET A 127 -5.93 -3.83 -19.05
N PRO A 128 -6.27 -3.33 -17.85
CA PRO A 128 -6.76 -4.16 -16.76
C PRO A 128 -8.07 -4.87 -17.11
N TYR A 129 -8.26 -6.07 -16.57
CA TYR A 129 -9.54 -6.77 -16.64
C TYR A 129 -10.63 -5.94 -15.94
N ARG A 130 -11.88 -6.08 -16.43
CA ARG A 130 -13.05 -5.45 -15.80
C ARG A 130 -13.47 -6.29 -14.59
N LYS A 131 -12.79 -6.07 -13.47
CA LYS A 131 -13.10 -6.70 -12.18
C LYS A 131 -13.57 -5.63 -11.21
N LEU A 132 -14.45 -6.04 -10.30
CA LEU A 132 -14.95 -5.15 -9.25
C LEU A 132 -13.80 -4.85 -8.29
N ILE A 133 -13.59 -3.57 -8.01
CA ILE A 133 -12.73 -3.11 -6.93
C ILE A 133 -13.65 -2.49 -5.89
N TYR A 134 -13.52 -2.89 -4.65
CA TYR A 134 -14.24 -2.26 -3.55
C TYR A 134 -13.30 -2.03 -2.38
N THR A 135 -13.39 -0.83 -1.80
CA THR A 135 -12.54 -0.39 -0.70
C THR A 135 -13.37 -0.33 0.56
N VAL A 136 -12.89 -1.00 1.61
CA VAL A 136 -13.48 -0.97 2.94
C VAL A 136 -12.65 -0.08 3.84
N VAL A 137 -13.32 0.77 4.60
CA VAL A 137 -12.71 1.73 5.53
C VAL A 137 -13.10 1.30 6.94
N GLY A 138 -12.09 1.00 7.75
CA GLY A 138 -12.28 0.60 9.14
C GLY A 138 -12.49 1.78 10.08
N ARG A 139 -12.65 1.47 11.36
CA ARG A 139 -12.82 2.47 12.42
C ARG A 139 -11.49 3.17 12.71
N PRO A 140 -11.50 4.46 13.07
CA PRO A 140 -10.29 5.17 13.47
C PRO A 140 -9.74 4.58 14.77
N ILE A 141 -8.43 4.38 14.80
CA ILE A 141 -7.65 4.01 15.99
C ILE A 141 -7.14 5.33 16.59
N PRO A 142 -7.62 5.73 17.79
CA PRO A 142 -7.17 6.95 18.44
C PRO A 142 -5.69 6.87 18.78
N VAL A 143 -4.95 7.96 18.53
CA VAL A 143 -3.51 8.03 18.82
C VAL A 143 -3.22 9.20 19.74
N GLN A 144 -2.58 8.93 20.88
CA GLN A 144 -2.09 9.98 21.77
C GLN A 144 -0.74 10.52 21.26
N GLN A 145 -0.66 11.84 21.11
CA GLN A 145 0.56 12.48 20.63
C GLN A 145 1.73 12.24 21.59
N THR A 146 2.86 11.78 21.04
CA THR A 146 4.12 11.55 21.74
C THR A 146 5.27 12.05 20.87
N LEU A 147 5.96 13.12 21.29
CA LEU A 147 7.00 13.77 20.47
C LEU A 147 8.16 12.82 20.09
N ASN A 148 8.59 11.99 21.04
CA ASN A 148 9.67 11.03 20.86
C ASN A 148 9.15 9.62 21.22
N PRO A 149 8.38 8.97 20.31
CA PRO A 149 7.80 7.67 20.62
C PRO A 149 8.88 6.60 20.73
N THR A 150 8.77 5.75 21.75
CA THR A 150 9.67 4.62 21.96
C THR A 150 9.39 3.51 20.93
N SER A 151 10.36 2.62 20.71
CA SER A 151 10.17 1.46 19.84
C SER A 151 9.01 0.57 20.31
N GLU A 152 8.81 0.46 21.63
CA GLU A 152 7.72 -0.31 22.23
C GLU A 152 6.35 0.29 21.91
N GLN A 153 6.20 1.62 22.06
CA GLN A 153 4.96 2.32 21.71
C GLN A 153 4.64 2.20 20.22
N ILE A 154 5.66 2.26 19.36
CA ILE A 154 5.52 2.04 17.92
C ILE A 154 5.05 0.61 17.65
N GLU A 155 5.62 -0.38 18.34
CA GLU A 155 5.23 -1.79 18.17
C GLU A 155 3.79 -2.04 18.59
N GLU A 156 3.41 -1.54 19.76
CA GLU A 156 2.07 -1.72 20.33
C GLU A 156 0.98 -1.14 19.41
N LEU A 157 1.18 0.10 18.95
CA LEU A 157 0.22 0.73 18.03
C LEU A 157 0.24 0.05 16.65
N HIS A 158 1.40 -0.38 16.17
CA HIS A 158 1.50 -1.12 14.91
C HIS A 158 0.76 -2.46 14.98
N GLN A 159 0.93 -3.19 16.08
CA GLN A 159 0.23 -4.45 16.31
C GLN A 159 -1.28 -4.24 16.36
N THR A 160 -1.75 -3.20 17.08
CA THR A 160 -3.16 -2.81 17.11
C THR A 160 -3.71 -2.52 15.71
N TYR A 161 -2.95 -1.77 14.91
CA TYR A 161 -3.30 -1.49 13.50
C TYR A 161 -3.41 -2.77 12.66
N LEU A 162 -2.47 -3.72 12.81
CA LEU A 162 -2.50 -4.99 12.10
C LEU A 162 -3.70 -5.86 12.51
N GLU A 163 -4.10 -5.82 13.78
CA GLU A 163 -5.26 -6.56 14.27
C GLU A 163 -6.57 -6.01 13.72
N GLU A 164 -6.76 -4.69 13.78
CA GLU A 164 -7.94 -4.04 13.19
C GLU A 164 -8.00 -4.23 11.67
N LEU A 165 -6.86 -4.15 10.97
CA LEU A 165 -6.81 -4.41 9.53
C LEU A 165 -7.16 -5.87 9.18
N LYS A 166 -6.64 -6.84 9.94
CA LYS A 166 -6.98 -8.26 9.75
C LYS A 166 -8.46 -8.51 10.03
N LYS A 167 -9.01 -7.88 11.07
CA LYS A 167 -10.42 -7.96 11.40
C LYS A 167 -11.27 -7.42 10.25
N LEU A 168 -10.97 -6.20 9.79
CA LEU A 168 -11.64 -5.57 8.64
C LEU A 168 -11.59 -6.47 7.40
N PHE A 169 -10.44 -7.06 7.10
CA PHE A 169 -10.29 -8.02 6.00
C PHE A 169 -11.18 -9.26 6.20
N ASN A 170 -11.15 -9.88 7.37
CA ASN A 170 -11.91 -11.11 7.64
C ASN A 170 -13.42 -10.90 7.58
N GLU A 171 -13.91 -9.71 7.93
CA GLU A 171 -15.33 -9.35 7.85
C GLU A 171 -15.82 -9.18 6.39
N HIS A 172 -14.92 -8.89 5.44
CA HIS A 172 -15.28 -8.48 4.07
C HIS A 172 -14.70 -9.35 2.94
N LYS A 173 -13.92 -10.39 3.27
CA LYS A 173 -13.28 -11.30 2.29
C LYS A 173 -14.25 -12.31 1.61
N GLY A 174 -15.55 -12.17 1.85
CA GLY A 174 -16.61 -13.05 1.35
C GLY A 174 -16.87 -12.91 -0.14
#